data_AF-A0A9P8GSE2-F1
#
_entry.id   AF-A0A9P8GSE2-F1
#
_cell.length_a   1.000
_cell.length_b   1.000
_cell.length_c   1.000
_cell.angle_alpha   90.00
_cell.angle_beta   90.00
_cell.angle_gamma   90.00
#
_symmetry.space_group_name_H-M   'P 1'
#
loop_
_entity.id
_entity.type
_entity.pdbx_description
1 polymer ?
#
loop_
_entity_poly.entity_id
_entity_poly.type
_entity_poly.pdbx_seq_one_letter_code
_entity_poly.pdbx_strand_id
1 'polypeptide(L)'
;MLKANLNFNPSASADKLLTLSLQPLKCERTCILQRRFGSSRFLYVEVPQVHTFNGIHLKGQQDLLKSRFKDLYEILNWAILLGKNGQQGFRKAYARLDLFLSQTIPTVRFTYREVKYVKDALADGTLESEEFNDRRVWMISAPYDTTDAKHLKRWIHMSESQRKVIPRDEDFSDSCEADRWSFELVKYTAPPKSSTLNLDFIPILQNRHVSRITLRQVIESQLEMDFAAFFESLDDPLWLSSVRSKLKIRLGKSAMALGVADPTGCLKPGGIHMAFSETFRDEVSGEVWSHLKSEVSVARHPSLRCSDLQKVRAVYKEELSHLTDVVGGDYDGDTFWLCWDPRLTADFENAPSPVEEPKLEYYGIKKDSQDLLGKATKMHGKLAYKENSISSKKVEDLASLHDLIIDSAKNGYTLTLSSFNNFVRKKLGIKGSLYKPAYESWMNPKTDSTIGRLEPNLKHITDYLLVEDRQVDIDPIVVDVLRRLNKDLADVNFIGNSAEKMTKEAYTIQANRVLESYTAVQPIYAEDRLVQEWLKRTTPNSPNTWELIKASAFYFDKHRTQLTLAFLVAGKELCYNKGHG
;
A
#
# COMPACT_ATOMS: atom_id res chain seq x y z
N MET A 1 -18.78 -9.67 13.17
CA MET A 1 -19.28 -8.34 12.74
C MET A 1 -20.38 -8.53 11.71
N LEU A 2 -21.48 -7.76 11.79
CA LEU A 2 -22.55 -7.81 10.80
C LEU A 2 -22.21 -6.86 9.64
N LYS A 3 -22.04 -7.42 8.44
CA LYS A 3 -21.71 -6.67 7.22
C LYS A 3 -22.69 -7.00 6.11
N ALA A 4 -22.97 -6.02 5.25
CA ALA A 4 -23.82 -6.21 4.09
C ALA A 4 -23.36 -5.33 2.93
N ASN A 5 -23.72 -5.72 1.71
CA ASN A 5 -23.46 -4.96 0.50
C ASN A 5 -24.79 -4.57 -0.13
N LEU A 6 -24.94 -3.31 -0.49
CA LEU A 6 -25.98 -2.85 -1.40
C LEU A 6 -25.42 -2.80 -2.82
N ASN A 7 -26.10 -3.43 -3.76
CA ASN A 7 -25.73 -3.40 -5.18
C ASN A 7 -26.88 -2.84 -6.00
N PHE A 8 -26.58 -2.18 -7.12
CA PHE A 8 -27.61 -1.81 -8.09
C PHE A 8 -28.28 -3.06 -8.62
N ASN A 9 -29.61 -2.98 -8.76
CA ASN A 9 -30.34 -4.05 -9.40
C ASN A 9 -29.95 -4.10 -10.90
N PRO A 10 -29.50 -5.25 -11.42
CA PRO A 10 -29.11 -5.36 -12.83
C PRO A 10 -30.31 -5.26 -13.78
N SER A 11 -31.53 -5.48 -13.29
CA SER A 11 -32.75 -5.36 -14.10
C SER A 11 -33.31 -3.94 -14.09
N ALA A 12 -33.44 -3.35 -15.29
CA ALA A 12 -34.06 -2.05 -15.48
C ALA A 12 -35.58 -2.03 -15.18
N SER A 13 -36.21 -3.21 -15.10
CA SER A 13 -37.65 -3.36 -14.80
C SER A 13 -37.93 -3.75 -13.33
N ALA A 14 -36.91 -3.81 -12.48
CA ALA A 14 -37.10 -4.16 -11.08
C ALA A 14 -37.80 -3.05 -10.30
N ASP A 15 -38.66 -3.45 -9.37
CA ASP A 15 -39.37 -2.58 -8.42
C ASP A 15 -38.44 -1.91 -7.39
N LYS A 16 -37.26 -2.48 -7.16
CA LYS A 16 -36.26 -2.02 -6.19
C LYS A 16 -34.96 -1.64 -6.87
N LEU A 17 -34.49 -0.42 -6.59
CA LEU A 17 -33.24 0.14 -7.11
C LEU A 17 -31.99 -0.60 -6.61
N LEU A 18 -32.00 -1.06 -5.37
CA LEU A 18 -30.86 -1.71 -4.72
C LEU A 18 -31.25 -3.08 -4.15
N THR A 19 -30.32 -4.02 -4.20
CA THR A 19 -30.42 -5.33 -3.56
C THR A 19 -29.43 -5.42 -2.40
N LEU A 20 -29.89 -5.92 -1.25
CA LEU A 20 -29.07 -6.15 -0.05
C LEU A 20 -28.55 -7.59 -0.04
N SER A 21 -27.24 -7.75 0.07
CA SER A 21 -26.57 -9.04 0.27
C SER A 21 -25.86 -9.04 1.62
N LEU A 22 -26.26 -9.92 2.54
CA LEU A 22 -25.58 -10.08 3.83
C LEU A 22 -24.28 -10.86 3.63
N GLN A 23 -23.18 -10.34 4.18
CA GLN A 23 -21.93 -11.08 4.23
C GLN A 23 -21.96 -12.13 5.35
N PRO A 24 -21.25 -13.26 5.22
CA PRO A 24 -21.10 -14.22 6.31
C PRO A 24 -20.52 -13.57 7.57
N LEU A 25 -20.94 -14.06 8.74
CA LEU A 25 -20.41 -13.61 10.02
C LEU A 25 -18.90 -13.89 10.10
N LYS A 26 -18.11 -12.84 10.30
CA LYS A 26 -16.65 -12.93 10.54
C LYS A 26 -16.29 -12.40 11.92
N CYS A 27 -15.35 -13.07 12.58
CA CYS A 27 -14.71 -12.54 13.78
C CYS A 27 -13.69 -11.48 13.35
N GLU A 28 -13.86 -10.26 13.85
CA GLU A 28 -13.02 -9.11 13.51
C GLU A 28 -12.77 -8.30 14.78
N ARG A 29 -11.72 -7.47 14.77
CA ARG A 29 -11.43 -6.55 15.86
C ARG A 29 -12.64 -5.63 16.08
N THR A 30 -13.01 -5.43 17.34
CA THR A 30 -14.12 -4.53 17.71
C THR A 30 -13.62 -3.10 17.88
N CYS A 31 -14.53 -2.15 17.79
CA CYS A 31 -14.29 -0.77 18.20
C CYS A 31 -14.84 -0.50 19.61
N ILE A 32 -14.54 0.68 20.17
CA ILE A 32 -15.01 1.09 21.50
C ILE A 32 -16.53 1.04 21.59
N LEU A 33 -17.27 1.53 20.57
CA LEU A 33 -18.73 1.57 20.62
C LEU A 33 -19.35 0.18 20.59
N GLN A 34 -18.75 -0.75 19.85
CA GLN A 34 -19.18 -2.15 19.83
C GLN A 34 -18.96 -2.84 21.17
N ARG A 35 -17.82 -2.57 21.83
CA ARG A 35 -17.56 -3.09 23.18
C ARG A 35 -18.53 -2.51 24.20
N ARG A 36 -18.84 -1.22 24.11
CA ARG A 36 -19.72 -0.52 25.06
C ARG A 36 -21.20 -0.84 24.91
N PHE A 37 -21.70 -0.92 23.68
CA PHE A 37 -23.13 -1.04 23.36
C PHE A 37 -23.52 -2.42 22.80
N GLY A 38 -22.54 -3.29 22.56
CA GLY A 38 -22.74 -4.62 22.01
C GLY A 38 -22.65 -4.66 20.48
N SER A 39 -21.79 -5.53 19.95
CA SER A 39 -21.54 -5.68 18.51
C SER A 39 -22.78 -6.04 17.69
N SER A 40 -23.81 -6.64 18.30
CA SER A 40 -25.08 -6.98 17.64
C SER A 40 -25.91 -5.75 17.25
N ARG A 41 -25.61 -4.57 17.81
CA ARG A 41 -26.28 -3.30 17.48
C ARG A 41 -25.68 -2.55 16.29
N PHE A 42 -24.63 -3.07 15.68
CA PHE A 42 -23.90 -2.40 14.60
C PHE A 42 -23.99 -3.20 13.30
N LEU A 43 -24.42 -2.55 12.23
CA LEU A 43 -24.44 -3.09 10.86
C LEU A 43 -23.61 -2.18 9.96
N TYR A 44 -22.63 -2.74 9.26
CA TYR A 44 -21.83 -2.02 8.27
C TYR A 44 -22.36 -2.36 6.89
N VAL A 45 -22.73 -1.35 6.11
CA VAL A 45 -23.29 -1.54 4.77
C VAL A 45 -22.41 -0.82 3.75
N GLU A 46 -21.86 -1.56 2.79
CA GLU A 46 -21.23 -0.97 1.62
C GLU A 46 -22.31 -0.49 0.65
N VAL A 47 -22.30 0.80 0.30
CA VAL A 47 -23.32 1.42 -0.54
C VAL A 47 -22.67 1.96 -1.82
N PRO A 48 -23.27 1.76 -3.01
CA PRO A 48 -22.77 2.35 -4.25
C PRO A 48 -22.79 3.87 -4.14
N GLN A 49 -21.74 4.55 -4.63
CA GLN A 49 -21.71 6.00 -4.58
C GLN A 49 -22.81 6.60 -5.48
N VAL A 50 -23.85 7.15 -4.86
CA VAL A 50 -24.89 7.91 -5.54
C VAL A 50 -24.59 9.40 -5.36
N HIS A 51 -24.25 10.10 -6.44
CA HIS A 51 -24.00 11.53 -6.37
C HIS A 51 -25.32 12.29 -6.22
N THR A 52 -25.53 12.87 -5.03
CA THR A 52 -26.65 13.78 -4.67
C THR A 52 -28.06 13.15 -4.70
N PHE A 53 -28.63 12.92 -3.52
CA PHE A 53 -30.09 12.79 -3.36
C PHE A 53 -30.67 14.19 -3.14
N ASN A 54 -31.26 14.79 -4.17
CA ASN A 54 -32.08 15.98 -3.99
C ASN A 54 -33.53 15.56 -3.70
N GLY A 55 -34.02 15.92 -2.52
CA GLY A 55 -35.42 15.76 -2.13
C GLY A 55 -35.74 14.41 -1.49
N ILE A 56 -35.49 14.30 -0.18
CA ILE A 56 -36.10 13.23 0.61
C ILE A 56 -37.43 13.74 1.16
N HIS A 57 -38.54 13.28 0.59
CA HIS A 57 -39.88 13.57 1.12
C HIS A 57 -40.20 12.57 2.24
N LEU A 58 -39.84 12.90 3.48
CA LEU A 58 -40.05 12.08 4.68
C LEU A 58 -41.48 12.13 5.22
N LYS A 59 -42.51 11.89 4.39
CA LYS A 59 -43.89 11.81 4.90
C LYS A 59 -44.08 10.48 5.67
N GLY A 60 -44.43 10.58 6.97
CA GLY A 60 -44.81 9.44 7.82
C GLY A 60 -43.68 8.70 8.55
N GLN A 61 -42.40 9.03 8.28
CA GLN A 61 -41.25 8.39 8.94
C GLN A 61 -40.65 9.23 10.09
N GLN A 62 -41.19 10.42 10.34
CA GLN A 62 -40.64 11.38 11.30
C GLN A 62 -40.65 10.87 12.74
N ASP A 63 -41.72 10.20 13.16
CA ASP A 63 -41.84 9.72 14.55
C ASP A 63 -40.99 8.45 14.80
N LEU A 64 -40.78 7.64 13.76
CA LEU A 64 -39.83 6.53 13.78
C LEU A 64 -38.38 7.03 13.84
N LEU A 65 -38.07 8.11 13.12
CA LEU A 65 -36.77 8.78 13.19
C LEU A 65 -36.55 9.43 14.55
N LYS A 66 -37.56 10.07 15.16
CA LYS A 66 -37.45 10.68 16.50
C LYS A 66 -37.13 9.66 17.60
N SER A 67 -37.78 8.49 17.60
CA SER A 67 -37.49 7.44 18.58
C SER A 67 -36.08 6.86 18.41
N ARG A 68 -35.67 6.57 17.17
CA ARG A 68 -34.30 6.13 16.82
C ARG A 68 -33.24 7.22 17.06
N PHE A 69 -33.62 8.49 16.95
CA PHE A 69 -32.74 9.61 17.22
C PHE A 69 -32.37 9.69 18.70
N LYS A 70 -33.25 9.30 19.62
CA LYS A 70 -32.91 9.21 21.05
C LYS A 70 -31.83 8.17 21.31
N ASP A 71 -31.97 6.97 20.73
CA ASP A 71 -30.96 5.90 20.84
C ASP A 71 -29.61 6.33 20.24
N LEU A 72 -29.65 6.99 19.08
CA LEU A 72 -28.46 7.51 18.41
C LEU A 72 -27.81 8.66 19.20
N TYR A 73 -28.63 9.55 19.77
CA TYR A 73 -28.17 10.65 20.61
C TYR A 73 -27.40 10.13 21.82
N GLU A 74 -27.88 9.08 22.49
CA GLU A 74 -27.16 8.48 23.62
C GLU A 74 -25.77 7.96 23.22
N ILE A 75 -25.67 7.24 22.11
CA ILE A 75 -24.40 6.72 21.58
C ILE A 75 -23.46 7.88 21.19
N LEU A 76 -23.99 8.86 20.45
CA LEU A 76 -23.22 10.01 19.97
C LEU A 76 -22.76 10.89 21.14
N ASN A 77 -23.61 11.15 22.12
CA ASN A 77 -23.30 11.97 23.29
C ASN A 77 -22.36 11.26 24.26
N TRP A 78 -22.40 9.92 24.34
CA TRP A 78 -21.41 9.13 25.06
C TRP A 78 -20.03 9.23 24.40
N ALA A 79 -19.97 9.10 23.07
CA ALA A 79 -18.73 9.21 22.31
C ALA A 79 -18.17 10.66 22.37
N ILE A 80 -18.97 11.62 21.92
CA ILE A 80 -18.64 13.04 21.83
C ILE A 80 -19.68 13.79 22.65
N LEU A 81 -19.32 14.26 23.84
CA LEU A 81 -20.21 15.04 24.68
C LEU A 81 -20.61 16.34 23.96
N LEU A 82 -21.81 16.36 23.36
CA LEU A 82 -22.22 17.40 22.41
C LEU A 82 -22.31 18.77 23.09
N GLY A 83 -22.71 18.80 24.37
CA GLY A 83 -22.78 20.04 25.15
C GLY A 83 -21.43 20.73 25.36
N LYS A 84 -20.35 19.97 25.58
CA LYS A 84 -19.00 20.53 25.76
C LYS A 84 -18.22 20.73 24.47
N ASN A 85 -18.54 19.95 23.44
CA ASN A 85 -17.86 19.98 22.15
C ASN A 85 -18.61 20.82 21.10
N GLY A 86 -19.67 21.53 21.48
CA GLY A 86 -20.52 22.31 20.56
C GLY A 86 -19.82 23.48 19.85
N GLN A 87 -18.67 23.93 20.35
CA GLN A 87 -17.83 24.94 19.67
C GLN A 87 -17.09 24.35 18.45
N GLN A 88 -16.99 23.03 18.33
CA GLN A 88 -16.42 22.40 17.15
C GLN A 88 -17.40 22.51 15.97
N GLY A 89 -16.91 22.87 14.78
CA GLY A 89 -17.73 22.79 13.58
C GLY A 89 -18.30 21.37 13.37
N PHE A 90 -19.57 21.27 12.99
CA PHE A 90 -20.29 19.99 12.91
C PHE A 90 -19.51 18.88 12.18
N ARG A 91 -18.90 19.18 11.03
CA ARG A 91 -18.10 18.20 10.26
C ARG A 91 -16.85 17.74 11.01
N LYS A 92 -16.20 18.64 11.75
CA LYS A 92 -15.03 18.32 12.59
C LYS A 92 -15.43 17.40 13.73
N ALA A 93 -16.57 17.65 14.38
CA ALA A 93 -17.12 16.78 15.41
C ALA A 93 -17.53 15.41 14.82
N TYR A 94 -18.24 15.39 13.69
CA TYR A 94 -18.62 14.16 13.00
C TYR A 94 -17.40 13.28 12.65
N ALA A 95 -16.32 13.88 12.13
CA ALA A 95 -15.07 13.17 11.83
C ALA A 95 -14.36 12.62 13.09
N ARG A 96 -14.75 13.02 14.31
CA ARG A 96 -14.23 12.41 15.55
C ARG A 96 -14.93 11.11 15.90
N LEU A 97 -16.08 10.79 15.29
CA LEU A 97 -16.75 9.50 15.50
C LEU A 97 -15.87 8.33 15.05
N ASP A 98 -15.02 8.55 14.04
CA ASP A 98 -14.04 7.56 13.58
C ASP A 98 -13.10 7.09 14.69
N LEU A 99 -12.80 7.94 15.69
CA LEU A 99 -11.98 7.53 16.84
C LEU A 99 -12.64 6.40 17.64
N PHE A 100 -13.96 6.46 17.80
CA PHE A 100 -14.73 5.49 18.59
C PHE A 100 -15.18 4.27 17.77
N LEU A 101 -15.19 4.42 16.43
CA LEU A 101 -15.46 3.36 15.47
C LEU A 101 -14.20 2.65 14.96
N SER A 102 -13.01 3.16 15.28
CA SER A 102 -11.74 2.54 14.95
C SER A 102 -11.60 1.16 15.59
N GLN A 103 -11.19 0.17 14.78
CA GLN A 103 -10.93 -1.18 15.24
C GLN A 103 -9.62 -1.23 16.03
N THR A 104 -9.70 -1.58 17.31
CA THR A 104 -8.62 -1.42 18.28
C THR A 104 -8.54 -2.61 19.24
N ILE A 105 -7.35 -2.81 19.81
CA ILE A 105 -7.12 -3.77 20.88
C ILE A 105 -7.09 -2.99 22.21
N PRO A 106 -8.02 -3.23 23.15
CA PRO A 106 -7.94 -2.64 24.48
C PRO A 106 -6.77 -3.29 25.24
N THR A 107 -5.88 -2.47 25.79
CA THR A 107 -4.64 -2.96 26.41
C THR A 107 -4.56 -2.64 27.89
N VAL A 108 -4.32 -1.38 28.26
CA VAL A 108 -4.11 -0.94 29.63
C VAL A 108 -5.19 0.07 30.01
N ARG A 109 -5.78 -0.11 31.20
CA ARG A 109 -6.70 0.88 31.79
C ARG A 109 -5.92 1.82 32.70
N PHE A 110 -5.96 3.10 32.37
CA PHE A 110 -5.44 4.18 33.22
C PHE A 110 -6.56 4.75 34.10
N THR A 111 -6.19 5.34 35.23
CA THR A 111 -7.04 6.26 35.98
C THR A 111 -6.85 7.68 35.45
N TYR A 112 -7.82 8.58 35.68
CA TYR A 112 -7.69 9.98 35.28
C TYR A 112 -6.47 10.69 35.92
N ARG A 113 -5.93 10.15 37.02
CA ARG A 113 -4.72 10.66 37.70
C ARG A 113 -3.42 10.20 37.04
N GLU A 114 -3.45 9.06 36.33
CA GLU A 114 -2.28 8.52 35.60
C GLU A 114 -2.16 9.13 34.19
N VAL A 115 -3.23 9.74 33.67
CA VAL A 115 -3.23 10.50 32.41
C VAL A 115 -2.82 11.95 32.69
N LYS A 116 -1.63 12.33 32.22
CA LYS A 116 -1.09 13.68 32.43
C LYS A 116 -1.24 14.51 31.15
N TYR A 117 -1.92 15.64 31.26
CA TYR A 117 -2.08 16.59 30.16
C TYR A 117 -0.84 17.48 30.06
N VAL A 118 -0.28 17.57 28.85
CA VAL A 118 0.91 18.39 28.56
C VAL A 118 0.63 19.33 27.40
N LYS A 119 1.36 20.45 27.34
CA LYS A 119 1.33 21.34 26.18
C LYS A 119 2.04 20.68 25.00
N ASP A 120 1.66 21.07 23.79
CA ASP A 120 2.39 20.67 22.58
C ASP A 120 3.83 21.23 22.63
N ALA A 121 4.79 20.47 22.12
CA ALA A 121 6.12 21.00 21.83
C ALA A 121 5.99 21.97 20.65
N LEU A 122 6.52 23.18 20.81
CA LEU A 122 6.49 24.22 19.78
C LEU A 122 7.88 24.33 19.15
N ALA A 123 7.92 24.79 17.90
CA ALA A 123 9.17 25.04 17.20
C ALA A 123 9.99 26.16 17.87
N ASP A 124 11.31 26.10 17.69
CA ASP A 124 12.28 26.99 18.33
C ASP A 124 12.73 28.16 17.44
N GLY A 125 12.05 28.38 16.31
CA GLY A 125 12.32 29.47 15.36
C GLY A 125 13.44 29.19 14.34
N THR A 126 13.94 27.95 14.25
CA THR A 126 14.79 27.51 13.13
C THR A 126 13.95 27.25 11.87
N LEU A 127 14.52 27.46 10.66
CA LEU A 127 13.80 27.31 9.38
C LEU A 127 13.52 25.83 9.05
N GLU A 128 12.49 25.26 9.68
CA GLU A 128 11.64 24.13 9.24
C GLU A 128 10.21 24.37 9.79
N SER A 129 9.19 23.92 9.06
CA SER A 129 7.77 24.30 9.24
C SER A 129 7.18 23.97 10.62
N GLU A 130 6.36 24.87 11.18
CA GLU A 130 5.83 24.83 12.56
C GLU A 130 4.40 24.24 12.74
N GLU A 131 3.89 23.36 11.87
CA GLU A 131 2.45 22.95 11.95
C GLU A 131 2.15 21.52 12.46
N PHE A 132 3.16 20.69 12.69
CA PHE A 132 2.97 19.29 13.12
C PHE A 132 3.94 18.92 14.25
N ASN A 133 3.35 18.46 15.37
CA ASN A 133 4.00 17.71 16.43
C ASN A 133 2.91 16.77 17.00
N ASP A 134 3.15 15.47 16.84
CA ASP A 134 2.38 14.25 17.19
C ASP A 134 0.95 14.35 17.79
N ARG A 135 -0.03 13.74 17.09
CA ARG A 135 -1.45 13.68 17.48
C ARG A 135 -1.98 12.29 17.87
N ARG A 136 -1.20 11.19 17.78
CA ARG A 136 -1.70 9.82 18.00
C ARG A 136 -0.65 8.74 18.35
N VAL A 137 0.64 9.04 18.44
CA VAL A 137 1.66 8.03 18.79
C VAL A 137 2.05 8.14 20.27
N TRP A 138 2.37 6.99 20.85
CA TRP A 138 2.92 6.88 22.20
C TRP A 138 4.19 6.04 22.15
N MET A 139 5.24 6.51 22.81
CA MET A 139 6.54 5.85 22.91
C MET A 139 6.86 5.54 24.37
N ILE A 140 7.73 4.56 24.60
CA ILE A 140 8.26 4.28 25.93
C ILE A 140 9.17 5.43 26.38
N SER A 141 9.07 5.84 27.64
CA SER A 141 9.77 7.03 28.16
C SER A 141 11.20 6.75 28.63
N ALA A 142 11.57 5.47 28.74
CA ALA A 142 12.87 4.97 29.16
C ALA A 142 13.03 3.48 28.83
N PRO A 143 14.27 2.96 28.86
CA PRO A 143 14.55 1.53 28.84
C PRO A 143 13.78 0.73 29.91
N TYR A 144 13.49 -0.54 29.62
CA TYR A 144 12.76 -1.44 30.54
C TYR A 144 13.50 -1.72 31.87
N ASP A 145 14.82 -1.56 31.89
CA ASP A 145 15.69 -1.73 33.05
C ASP A 145 16.02 -0.42 33.77
N THR A 146 15.30 0.67 33.47
CA THR A 146 15.50 1.96 34.12
C THR A 146 15.30 1.88 35.64
N THR A 147 16.17 2.53 36.39
CA THR A 147 16.06 2.69 37.85
C THR A 147 15.52 4.06 38.26
N ASP A 148 15.25 4.93 37.29
CA ASP A 148 14.76 6.27 37.56
C ASP A 148 13.32 6.24 38.06
N ALA A 149 13.12 6.69 39.30
CA ALA A 149 11.83 6.71 39.98
C ALA A 149 10.71 7.41 39.17
N LYS A 150 11.04 8.35 38.26
CA LYS A 150 10.04 9.00 37.40
C LYS A 150 9.37 8.03 36.42
N HIS A 151 10.06 6.98 36.02
CA HIS A 151 9.63 6.01 35.01
C HIS A 151 9.13 4.68 35.60
N LEU A 152 9.33 4.45 36.91
CA LEU A 152 8.92 3.20 37.58
C LEU A 152 7.40 3.09 37.82
N LYS A 153 6.68 4.21 37.79
CA LYS A 153 5.22 4.24 37.94
C LYS A 153 4.55 4.32 36.57
N ARG A 154 3.39 3.67 36.44
CA ARG A 154 2.56 3.75 35.25
C ARG A 154 1.96 5.15 35.08
N TRP A 155 2.14 5.74 33.92
CA TRP A 155 1.51 6.99 33.50
C TRP A 155 1.49 7.09 31.97
N ILE A 156 0.70 8.03 31.44
CA ILE A 156 0.68 8.37 30.01
C ILE A 156 0.57 9.88 29.84
N HIS A 157 1.33 10.44 28.91
CA HIS A 157 1.19 11.85 28.53
C HIS A 157 0.21 11.97 27.36
N MET A 158 -0.64 12.99 27.41
CA MET A 158 -1.52 13.37 26.31
C MET A 158 -1.38 14.87 26.05
N SER A 159 -0.98 15.23 24.84
CA SER A 159 -0.81 16.62 24.43
C SER A 159 -2.15 17.32 24.14
N GLU A 160 -2.14 18.66 24.09
CA GLU A 160 -3.30 19.45 23.69
C GLU A 160 -3.78 19.10 22.27
N SER A 161 -2.84 18.95 21.32
CA SER A 161 -3.18 18.55 19.96
C SER A 161 -3.70 17.11 19.87
N GLN A 162 -3.25 16.18 20.72
CA GLN A 162 -3.77 14.80 20.76
C GLN A 162 -5.24 14.75 21.20
N ARG A 163 -5.66 15.65 22.10
CA ARG A 163 -7.03 15.69 22.64
C ARG A 163 -8.04 16.20 21.61
N LYS A 164 -8.72 15.28 20.93
CA LYS A 164 -9.73 15.62 19.89
C LYS A 164 -11.15 15.87 20.41
N VAL A 165 -11.45 15.36 21.60
CA VAL A 165 -12.77 15.45 22.25
C VAL A 165 -12.57 15.83 23.71
N ILE A 166 -13.38 16.74 24.21
CA ILE A 166 -13.42 17.09 25.63
C ILE A 166 -14.17 15.98 26.38
N PRO A 167 -13.53 15.29 27.36
CA PRO A 167 -14.19 14.28 28.20
C PRO A 167 -15.27 14.89 29.08
N ARG A 168 -16.10 14.02 29.67
CA ARG A 168 -17.15 14.41 30.61
C ARG A 168 -16.54 14.70 31.97
N ASP A 169 -17.26 15.41 32.83
CA ASP A 169 -16.76 15.72 34.18
C ASP A 169 -16.64 14.48 35.04
N GLU A 170 -17.55 13.52 34.86
CA GLU A 170 -17.54 12.24 35.58
C GLU A 170 -16.31 11.40 35.23
N ASP A 171 -15.73 11.60 34.03
CA ASP A 171 -14.50 10.91 33.64
C ASP A 171 -13.30 11.32 34.50
N PHE A 172 -13.36 12.45 35.22
CA PHE A 172 -12.31 12.93 36.13
C PHE A 172 -12.59 12.57 37.60
N SER A 173 -13.42 11.56 37.84
CA SER A 173 -13.79 11.11 39.17
C SER A 173 -13.63 9.60 39.32
N ASP A 174 -13.73 9.11 40.55
CA ASP A 174 -13.61 7.68 40.85
C ASP A 174 -14.82 6.87 40.34
N SER A 175 -15.89 7.53 39.87
CA SER A 175 -17.04 6.89 39.20
C SER A 175 -16.86 6.75 37.69
N CYS A 176 -15.68 7.06 37.15
CA CYS A 176 -15.39 6.95 35.73
C CYS A 176 -15.66 5.53 35.18
N GLU A 177 -16.35 5.46 34.03
CA GLU A 177 -16.58 4.20 33.32
C GLU A 177 -15.24 3.57 32.89
N ALA A 178 -15.06 2.28 33.16
CA ALA A 178 -13.79 1.56 33.02
C ALA A 178 -13.14 1.63 31.62
N ASP A 179 -13.93 1.83 30.56
CA ASP A 179 -13.43 1.87 29.18
C ASP A 179 -13.12 3.30 28.67
N ARG A 180 -13.29 4.35 29.49
CA ARG A 180 -13.05 5.75 29.10
C ARG A 180 -11.57 6.12 29.03
N TRP A 181 -10.78 5.56 29.94
CA TRP A 181 -9.32 5.74 30.01
C TRP A 181 -8.57 4.46 29.62
N SER A 182 -9.18 3.63 28.78
CA SER A 182 -8.52 2.48 28.16
C SER A 182 -7.57 2.93 27.05
N PHE A 183 -6.35 2.40 27.06
CA PHE A 183 -5.41 2.53 25.95
C PHE A 183 -5.81 1.59 24.82
N GLU A 184 -6.20 2.17 23.70
CA GLU A 184 -6.75 1.46 22.55
C GLU A 184 -5.70 1.38 21.43
N LEU A 185 -5.05 0.21 21.33
CA LEU A 185 -3.94 0.00 20.42
C LEU A 185 -4.45 -0.31 19.00
N VAL A 186 -4.11 0.57 18.05
CA VAL A 186 -4.40 0.37 16.62
C VAL A 186 -3.32 -0.51 15.98
N LYS A 187 -2.06 -0.11 16.16
CA LYS A 187 -0.85 -0.70 15.57
C LYS A 187 0.33 -0.48 16.53
N TYR A 188 1.30 -1.38 16.47
CA TYR A 188 2.57 -1.29 17.20
C TYR A 188 3.73 -1.52 16.22
N THR A 189 4.95 -1.18 16.64
CA THR A 189 6.18 -1.35 15.85
C THR A 189 6.55 -2.82 15.73
N ALA A 190 7.22 -3.18 14.65
CA ALA A 190 7.74 -4.53 14.43
C ALA A 190 9.12 -4.40 13.76
N PRO A 191 10.01 -5.40 13.90
CA PRO A 191 11.32 -5.42 13.25
C PRO A 191 11.19 -5.07 11.76
N PRO A 192 11.82 -3.97 11.29
CA PRO A 192 11.72 -3.54 9.91
C PRO A 192 12.36 -4.57 8.98
N LYS A 193 11.79 -4.70 7.78
CA LYS A 193 12.31 -5.56 6.72
C LYS A 193 12.68 -4.73 5.50
N SER A 194 13.53 -5.30 4.65
CA SER A 194 13.87 -4.74 3.34
C SER A 194 12.62 -4.30 2.58
N SER A 195 12.59 -3.03 2.19
CA SER A 195 11.43 -2.43 1.53
C SER A 195 11.60 -2.36 0.01
N THR A 196 10.57 -1.87 -0.67
CA THR A 196 10.59 -1.67 -2.12
C THR A 196 10.71 -0.20 -2.46
N LEU A 197 11.55 0.15 -3.44
CA LEU A 197 11.57 1.46 -4.07
C LEU A 197 10.26 1.67 -4.84
N ASN A 198 9.49 2.68 -4.44
CA ASN A 198 8.28 3.05 -5.14
C ASN A 198 8.62 3.77 -6.45
N LEU A 199 7.88 3.49 -7.53
CA LEU A 199 8.08 4.12 -8.84
C LEU A 199 7.89 5.65 -8.79
N ASP A 200 7.08 6.15 -7.86
CA ASP A 200 6.86 7.59 -7.66
C ASP A 200 8.15 8.31 -7.19
N PHE A 201 9.12 7.58 -6.62
CA PHE A 201 10.39 8.16 -6.16
C PHE A 201 11.40 8.32 -7.28
N ILE A 202 11.31 7.53 -8.36
CA ILE A 202 12.29 7.52 -9.46
C ILE A 202 12.41 8.90 -10.15
N PRO A 203 11.30 9.59 -10.50
CA PRO A 203 11.39 10.93 -11.06
C PRO A 203 12.04 11.94 -10.11
N ILE A 204 11.79 11.82 -8.80
CA ILE A 204 12.37 12.69 -7.78
C ILE A 204 13.87 12.46 -7.67
N LEU A 205 14.30 11.20 -7.55
CA LEU A 205 15.71 10.81 -7.49
C LEU A 205 16.48 11.33 -8.71
N GLN A 206 15.93 11.17 -9.91
CA GLN A 206 16.56 11.67 -11.13
C GLN A 206 16.62 13.21 -11.18
N ASN A 207 15.54 13.90 -10.78
CA ASN A 207 15.52 15.35 -10.72
C ASN A 207 16.56 15.90 -9.73
N ARG A 208 16.78 15.18 -8.64
CA ARG A 208 17.76 15.49 -7.60
C ARG A 208 19.10 14.79 -7.82
N HIS A 209 19.55 14.76 -9.07
CA HIS A 209 20.90 14.41 -9.52
C HIS A 209 21.32 12.93 -9.44
N VAL A 210 20.45 12.00 -9.02
CA VAL A 210 20.77 10.57 -9.16
C VAL A 210 20.79 10.20 -10.64
N SER A 211 21.94 9.74 -11.13
CA SER A 211 22.15 9.51 -12.56
C SER A 211 21.22 8.41 -13.11
N ARG A 212 20.86 8.52 -14.39
CA ARG A 212 20.09 7.46 -15.08
C ARG A 212 20.81 6.12 -15.06
N ILE A 213 22.14 6.13 -15.16
CA ILE A 213 22.98 4.93 -15.12
C ILE A 213 22.88 4.28 -13.74
N THR A 214 22.95 5.06 -12.67
CA THR A 214 22.82 4.57 -11.30
C THR A 214 21.43 3.99 -11.04
N LEU A 215 20.37 4.69 -11.46
CA LEU A 215 19.00 4.19 -11.34
C LEU A 215 18.78 2.90 -12.14
N ARG A 216 19.39 2.80 -13.32
CA ARG A 216 19.40 1.58 -14.13
C ARG A 216 20.10 0.44 -13.40
N GLN A 217 21.32 0.64 -12.90
CA GLN A 217 22.07 -0.36 -12.14
C GLN A 217 21.30 -0.88 -10.92
N VAL A 218 20.64 0.01 -10.17
CA VAL A 218 19.81 -0.37 -9.01
C VAL A 218 18.67 -1.31 -9.41
N ILE A 219 18.05 -1.06 -10.56
CA ILE A 219 16.96 -1.89 -11.08
C ILE A 219 17.47 -3.18 -11.69
N GLU A 220 18.60 -3.14 -12.40
CA GLU A 220 19.27 -4.30 -12.98
C GLU A 220 19.71 -5.28 -11.90
N SER A 221 20.34 -4.81 -10.81
CA SER A 221 20.68 -5.68 -9.67
C SER A 221 19.45 -6.38 -9.10
N GLN A 222 18.31 -5.70 -9.01
CA GLN A 222 17.08 -6.33 -8.55
C GLN A 222 16.56 -7.39 -9.52
N LEU A 223 16.60 -7.08 -10.82
CA LEU A 223 16.19 -8.04 -11.84
C LEU A 223 17.09 -9.26 -11.82
N GLU A 224 18.41 -9.10 -11.74
CA GLU A 224 19.37 -10.22 -11.62
C GLU A 224 19.06 -11.11 -10.44
N MET A 225 18.75 -10.53 -9.27
CA MET A 225 18.35 -11.31 -8.09
C MET A 225 17.01 -11.98 -8.25
N ASP A 226 16.03 -11.29 -8.85
CA ASP A 226 14.74 -11.87 -9.17
C ASP A 226 14.92 -13.01 -10.20
N PHE A 227 15.84 -12.89 -11.16
CA PHE A 227 16.18 -13.92 -12.13
C PHE A 227 16.93 -15.09 -11.48
N ALA A 228 17.88 -14.85 -10.60
CA ALA A 228 18.57 -15.90 -9.84
C ALA A 228 17.58 -16.65 -8.95
N ALA A 229 16.73 -15.92 -8.22
CA ALA A 229 15.64 -16.50 -7.44
C ALA A 229 14.65 -17.25 -8.35
N PHE A 230 14.37 -16.77 -9.56
CA PHE A 230 13.57 -17.48 -10.57
C PHE A 230 14.24 -18.76 -11.05
N PHE A 231 15.55 -18.76 -11.28
CA PHE A 231 16.31 -19.95 -11.65
C PHE A 231 16.34 -20.97 -10.51
N GLU A 232 16.36 -20.52 -9.26
CA GLU A 232 16.16 -21.36 -8.08
C GLU A 232 14.68 -21.76 -7.88
N SER A 233 13.73 -20.97 -8.37
CA SER A 233 12.28 -21.16 -8.25
C SER A 233 11.60 -21.54 -9.57
N LEU A 234 12.27 -22.28 -10.46
CA LEU A 234 11.78 -22.68 -11.79
C LEU A 234 10.45 -23.49 -11.79
N ASP A 235 9.82 -23.65 -10.63
CA ASP A 235 8.58 -24.39 -10.37
C ASP A 235 7.29 -23.52 -10.48
N ASP A 236 7.35 -22.21 -10.77
CA ASP A 236 6.17 -21.33 -10.93
C ASP A 236 6.14 -20.43 -12.19
N PRO A 237 5.39 -20.78 -13.25
CA PRO A 237 5.21 -19.93 -14.44
C PRO A 237 4.23 -18.76 -14.25
N LEU A 238 3.50 -18.65 -13.13
CA LEU A 238 2.71 -17.46 -12.82
C LEU A 238 3.60 -16.28 -12.40
N TRP A 239 4.82 -16.56 -11.93
CA TRP A 239 5.75 -15.57 -11.42
C TRP A 239 6.17 -14.54 -12.47
N LEU A 240 6.47 -14.95 -13.72
CA LEU A 240 6.83 -14.04 -14.82
C LEU A 240 5.73 -13.01 -15.13
N SER A 241 4.46 -13.42 -15.05
CA SER A 241 3.32 -12.52 -15.23
C SER A 241 3.10 -11.58 -14.03
N SER A 242 3.45 -12.03 -12.83
CA SER A 242 3.40 -11.27 -11.57
C SER A 242 4.52 -10.21 -11.50
N VAL A 243 5.74 -10.55 -11.92
CA VAL A 243 6.90 -9.63 -11.98
C VAL A 243 6.70 -8.53 -13.01
N ARG A 244 6.15 -8.86 -14.18
CA ARG A 244 5.80 -7.84 -15.21
C ARG A 244 4.69 -6.90 -14.75
N SER A 245 3.73 -7.40 -13.96
CA SER A 245 2.57 -6.61 -13.53
C SER A 245 2.76 -5.82 -12.23
N LYS A 246 3.79 -6.17 -11.46
CA LYS A 246 4.12 -5.56 -10.16
C LYS A 246 5.63 -5.47 -9.99
N LEU A 247 6.32 -4.76 -10.89
CA LEU A 247 7.75 -4.51 -10.74
C LEU A 247 7.99 -3.87 -9.36
N LYS A 248 8.47 -4.67 -8.41
CA LYS A 248 8.79 -4.28 -7.05
C LYS A 248 10.30 -4.26 -6.96
N ILE A 249 10.88 -3.06 -7.06
CA ILE A 249 12.32 -2.89 -6.95
C ILE A 249 12.67 -3.06 -5.48
N ARG A 250 13.04 -4.28 -5.03
CA ARG A 250 13.47 -4.49 -3.65
C ARG A 250 14.83 -3.85 -3.45
N LEU A 251 15.00 -3.18 -2.32
CA LEU A 251 16.28 -2.61 -1.94
C LEU A 251 16.65 -3.14 -0.57
N GLY A 252 17.70 -3.96 -0.52
CA GLY A 252 18.20 -4.53 0.72
C GLY A 252 18.58 -3.47 1.76
N LYS A 253 19.11 -2.33 1.30
CA LYS A 253 19.47 -1.16 2.15
C LYS A 253 18.31 -0.16 2.28
N SER A 254 17.10 -0.65 2.53
CA SER A 254 15.91 0.18 2.72
C SER A 254 14.90 -0.44 3.67
N ALA A 255 14.11 0.36 4.38
CA ALA A 255 13.08 -0.12 5.28
C ALA A 255 11.90 0.86 5.40
N MET A 256 10.75 0.37 5.86
CA MET A 256 9.65 1.23 6.32
C MET A 256 9.67 1.29 7.85
N ALA A 257 9.74 2.49 8.42
CA ALA A 257 9.77 2.69 9.87
C ALA A 257 8.74 3.73 10.33
N LEU A 258 8.19 3.57 11.52
CA LEU A 258 7.28 4.56 12.12
C LEU A 258 8.09 5.81 12.53
N GLY A 259 7.59 7.01 12.22
CA GLY A 259 8.19 8.26 12.70
C GLY A 259 7.78 8.54 14.15
N VAL A 260 8.74 8.98 14.97
CA VAL A 260 8.53 9.34 16.38
C VAL A 260 9.37 10.55 16.75
N ALA A 261 8.76 11.62 17.27
CA ALA A 261 9.49 12.83 17.64
C ALA A 261 10.59 12.53 18.67
N ASP A 262 11.69 13.29 18.64
CA ASP A 262 12.76 13.15 19.64
C ASP A 262 12.28 13.66 21.01
N PRO A 263 12.05 12.79 22.01
CA PRO A 263 11.55 13.22 23.31
C PRO A 263 12.63 13.92 24.16
N THR A 264 13.89 13.87 23.74
CA THR A 264 15.05 14.40 24.48
C THR A 264 15.60 15.70 23.88
N GLY A 265 15.29 15.99 22.62
CA GLY A 265 15.86 17.12 21.87
C GLY A 265 17.38 16.98 21.62
N CYS A 266 17.90 15.75 21.60
CA CYS A 266 19.32 15.48 21.38
C CYS A 266 19.74 15.43 19.90
N LEU A 267 18.77 15.29 18.98
CA LEU A 267 18.94 15.36 17.54
C LEU A 267 18.96 16.81 17.06
N LYS A 268 19.82 17.10 16.09
CA LYS A 268 19.88 18.40 15.40
C LYS A 268 19.01 18.36 14.14
N PRO A 269 18.56 19.51 13.61
CA PRO A 269 17.88 19.58 12.31
C PRO A 269 18.65 18.83 11.21
N GLY A 270 17.94 18.07 10.38
CA GLY A 270 18.53 17.17 9.37
C GLY A 270 19.17 15.90 9.93
N GLY A 271 19.04 15.61 11.23
CA GLY A 271 19.52 14.40 11.89
C GLY A 271 18.40 13.47 12.33
N ILE A 272 18.56 12.16 12.13
CA ILE A 272 17.62 11.12 12.58
C ILE A 272 18.32 10.07 13.43
N HIS A 273 17.55 9.37 14.27
CA HIS A 273 17.99 8.16 14.99
C HIS A 273 17.24 6.95 14.42
N MET A 274 17.94 5.85 14.16
CA MET A 274 17.34 4.57 13.77
C MET A 274 18.17 3.41 14.32
N ALA A 275 17.63 2.69 15.30
CA ALA A 275 18.16 1.44 15.84
C ALA A 275 17.19 0.30 15.54
N PHE A 276 17.71 -0.90 15.33
CA PHE A 276 16.90 -2.09 15.04
C PHE A 276 16.86 -2.98 16.28
N SER A 277 15.67 -3.48 16.63
CA SER A 277 15.50 -4.41 17.76
C SER A 277 16.10 -5.79 17.44
N GLU A 278 16.05 -6.18 16.18
CA GLU A 278 16.71 -7.35 15.61
C GLU A 278 17.80 -6.90 14.62
N THR A 279 18.85 -7.69 14.45
CA THR A 279 19.90 -7.35 13.49
C THR A 279 19.32 -7.30 12.07
N PHE A 280 19.26 -6.11 11.48
CA PHE A 280 18.81 -5.93 10.11
C PHE A 280 19.87 -6.47 9.16
N ARG A 281 19.49 -7.32 8.19
CA ARG A 281 20.40 -7.94 7.24
C ARG A 281 19.97 -7.64 5.82
N ASP A 282 20.91 -7.17 5.01
CA ASP A 282 20.76 -7.19 3.56
C ASP A 282 21.06 -8.61 3.08
N GLU A 283 20.04 -9.29 2.55
CA GLU A 283 20.13 -10.67 2.08
C GLU A 283 21.14 -10.83 0.94
N VAL A 284 21.44 -9.74 0.23
CA VAL A 284 22.25 -9.74 -0.99
C VAL A 284 23.73 -9.56 -0.66
N SER A 285 24.07 -8.45 0.01
CA SER A 285 25.44 -8.16 0.38
C SER A 285 25.90 -8.91 1.64
N GLY A 286 24.95 -9.45 2.42
CA GLY A 286 25.21 -10.07 3.71
C GLY A 286 25.55 -9.05 4.81
N GLU A 287 25.58 -7.75 4.49
CA GLU A 287 25.81 -6.68 5.44
C GLU A 287 24.71 -6.65 6.51
N VAL A 288 25.09 -6.24 7.71
CA VAL A 288 24.21 -6.23 8.89
C VAL A 288 24.28 -4.90 9.63
N TRP A 289 23.15 -4.49 10.20
CA TRP A 289 23.01 -3.26 10.96
C TRP A 289 22.25 -3.51 12.26
N SER A 290 22.83 -3.09 13.38
CA SER A 290 22.11 -2.88 14.64
C SER A 290 21.50 -1.48 14.71
N HIS A 291 22.06 -0.51 13.97
CA HIS A 291 21.61 0.87 13.88
C HIS A 291 22.22 1.54 12.63
N LEU A 292 21.65 2.66 12.20
CA LEU A 292 22.14 3.44 11.06
C LEU A 292 23.13 4.55 11.49
N LYS A 293 24.18 4.79 10.70
CA LYS A 293 25.23 5.82 10.91
C LYS A 293 25.66 6.56 9.63
N SER A 294 24.85 6.48 8.57
CA SER A 294 25.15 7.01 7.22
C SER A 294 24.17 8.10 6.81
N GLU A 295 24.36 8.66 5.61
CA GLU A 295 23.27 9.38 4.93
C GLU A 295 22.10 8.44 4.66
N VAL A 296 20.89 8.95 4.80
CA VAL A 296 19.64 8.22 4.60
C VAL A 296 18.68 9.11 3.82
N SER A 297 18.12 8.59 2.74
CA SER A 297 16.96 9.19 2.08
C SER A 297 15.69 8.79 2.81
N VAL A 298 14.86 9.77 3.14
CA VAL A 298 13.60 9.63 3.87
C VAL A 298 12.47 10.16 2.99
N ALA A 299 11.41 9.39 2.83
CA ALA A 299 10.24 9.81 2.07
C ALA A 299 8.94 9.25 2.69
N ARG A 300 7.83 9.93 2.44
CA ARG A 300 6.48 9.43 2.76
C ARG A 300 5.72 9.18 1.47
N HIS A 301 4.90 8.13 1.45
CA HIS A 301 4.05 7.84 0.30
C HIS A 301 2.65 8.46 0.45
N PRO A 302 2.07 9.10 -0.58
CA PRO A 302 2.67 9.40 -1.90
C PRO A 302 3.65 10.59 -1.85
N SER A 303 4.66 10.57 -2.73
CA SER A 303 5.59 11.69 -2.95
C SER A 303 5.32 12.31 -4.30
N LEU A 304 5.05 13.61 -4.33
CA LEU A 304 4.67 14.36 -5.53
C LEU A 304 5.70 15.44 -5.90
N ARG A 305 6.33 16.06 -4.89
CA ARG A 305 7.29 17.15 -5.05
C ARG A 305 8.72 16.67 -4.88
N CYS A 306 9.66 17.45 -5.40
CA CYS A 306 11.09 17.22 -5.17
C CYS A 306 11.47 17.26 -3.67
N SER A 307 10.73 18.03 -2.86
CA SER A 307 10.94 18.17 -1.42
C SER A 307 10.38 17.00 -0.60
N ASP A 308 9.57 16.12 -1.19
CA ASP A 308 8.92 15.02 -0.45
C ASP A 308 9.88 13.86 -0.14
N LEU A 309 11.06 13.88 -0.76
CA LEU A 309 12.18 12.99 -0.47
C LEU A 309 13.35 13.84 0.03
N GLN A 310 13.83 13.54 1.23
CA GLN A 310 14.87 14.31 1.93
C GLN A 310 16.02 13.38 2.32
N LYS A 311 17.24 13.78 2.01
CA LYS A 311 18.47 13.20 2.54
C LYS A 311 18.78 13.83 3.89
N VAL A 312 18.94 12.97 4.88
CA VAL A 312 19.23 13.31 6.28
C VAL A 312 20.39 12.45 6.78
N ARG A 313 20.99 12.86 7.90
CA ARG A 313 22.06 12.11 8.55
C ARG A 313 21.51 11.19 9.63
N ALA A 314 21.73 9.88 9.52
CA ALA A 314 21.50 8.99 10.64
C ALA A 314 22.65 9.08 11.65
N VAL A 315 22.28 9.37 12.91
CA VAL A 315 23.20 9.49 14.04
C VAL A 315 22.68 8.65 15.20
N TYR A 316 23.51 7.73 15.66
CA TYR A 316 23.20 6.97 16.86
C TYR A 316 23.33 7.87 18.10
N LYS A 317 22.33 7.81 18.99
CA LYS A 317 22.22 8.54 20.23
C LYS A 317 21.93 7.54 21.33
N GLU A 318 22.77 7.49 22.35
CA GLU A 318 22.63 6.54 23.46
C GLU A 318 21.36 6.83 24.26
N GLU A 319 21.00 8.10 24.37
CA GLU A 319 19.78 8.60 25.01
C GLU A 319 18.51 8.04 24.35
N LEU A 320 18.58 7.74 23.05
CA LEU A 320 17.47 7.20 22.25
C LEU A 320 17.62 5.68 21.99
N SER A 321 18.63 5.02 22.57
CA SER A 321 18.95 3.60 22.31
C SER A 321 17.80 2.62 22.59
N HIS A 322 16.87 3.00 23.47
CA HIS A 322 15.67 2.24 23.80
C HIS A 322 14.55 2.36 22.75
N LEU A 323 14.63 3.35 21.86
CA LEU A 323 13.69 3.55 20.76
C LEU A 323 14.17 2.77 19.53
N THR A 324 13.80 1.50 19.48
CA THR A 324 14.10 0.60 18.36
C THR A 324 12.94 0.51 17.37
N ASP A 325 13.26 0.22 16.11
CA ASP A 325 12.32 0.01 14.99
C ASP A 325 11.48 1.24 14.60
N VAL A 326 11.92 2.41 15.06
CA VAL A 326 11.33 3.71 14.79
C VAL A 326 12.40 4.68 14.30
N VAL A 327 11.99 5.64 13.48
CA VAL A 327 12.87 6.73 13.05
C VAL A 327 12.55 7.99 13.86
N GLY A 328 13.58 8.53 14.53
CA GLY A 328 13.48 9.80 15.26
C GLY A 328 13.20 10.98 14.33
N GLY A 329 12.08 11.68 14.52
CA GLY A 329 11.55 12.81 13.72
C GLY A 329 10.03 13.02 13.94
N ASP A 330 9.45 14.14 13.53
CA ASP A 330 8.14 14.67 14.02
C ASP A 330 6.92 13.73 14.29
N TYR A 331 6.46 12.77 13.49
CA TYR A 331 5.03 12.71 13.11
C TYR A 331 3.96 11.92 13.94
N ASP A 332 2.69 12.01 13.51
CA ASP A 332 1.44 11.54 14.15
C ASP A 332 1.00 10.08 13.82
N GLY A 333 1.97 9.20 13.56
CA GLY A 333 1.73 7.78 13.23
C GLY A 333 2.06 7.39 11.80
N ASP A 334 2.68 8.31 11.07
CA ASP A 334 3.16 8.10 9.72
C ASP A 334 4.33 7.13 9.66
N THR A 335 4.39 6.39 8.55
CA THR A 335 5.49 5.48 8.26
C THR A 335 6.33 6.08 7.13
N PHE A 336 7.63 6.11 7.33
CA PHE A 336 8.61 6.65 6.40
C PHE A 336 9.35 5.52 5.70
N TRP A 337 9.57 5.72 4.41
CA TRP A 337 10.53 4.95 3.64
C TRP A 337 11.92 5.51 3.92
N LEU A 338 12.82 4.64 4.37
CA LEU A 338 14.23 4.93 4.64
C LEU A 338 15.08 4.18 3.62
N CYS A 339 16.08 4.83 3.05
CA CYS A 339 17.07 4.17 2.19
C CYS A 339 18.47 4.68 2.47
N TRP A 340 19.38 3.78 2.79
CA TRP A 340 20.79 4.06 3.07
C TRP A 340 21.71 3.41 2.03
N ASP A 341 21.19 3.13 0.83
CA ASP A 341 21.98 2.67 -0.30
C ASP A 341 22.82 3.84 -0.84
N PRO A 342 24.17 3.77 -0.84
CA PRO A 342 25.03 4.82 -1.37
C PRO A 342 24.72 5.18 -2.83
N ARG A 343 24.24 4.22 -3.63
CA ARG A 343 23.85 4.46 -5.03
C ARG A 343 22.73 5.49 -5.15
N LEU A 344 21.82 5.54 -4.18
CA LEU A 344 20.67 6.47 -4.19
C LEU A 344 20.88 7.70 -3.30
N THR A 345 21.86 7.67 -2.39
CA THR A 345 22.05 8.74 -1.39
C THR A 345 23.26 9.64 -1.66
N ALA A 346 24.30 9.15 -2.34
CA ALA A 346 25.55 9.90 -2.51
C ALA A 346 25.34 11.19 -3.32
N ASP A 347 24.78 11.06 -4.52
CA ASP A 347 24.57 12.18 -5.45
C ASP A 347 23.23 12.91 -5.21
N PHE A 348 22.35 12.38 -4.36
CA PHE A 348 21.05 12.98 -4.12
C PHE A 348 21.17 14.30 -3.37
N GLU A 349 20.46 15.34 -3.80
CA GLU A 349 20.43 16.64 -3.10
C GLU A 349 19.03 17.04 -2.67
N ASN A 350 18.87 17.65 -1.50
CA ASN A 350 17.56 18.09 -1.02
C ASN A 350 17.01 19.23 -1.87
N ALA A 351 15.69 19.23 -2.08
CA ALA A 351 14.98 20.39 -2.58
C ALA A 351 14.39 21.18 -1.41
N PRO A 352 14.31 22.52 -1.49
CA PRO A 352 13.70 23.33 -0.45
C PRO A 352 12.21 23.04 -0.33
N SER A 353 11.68 23.18 0.89
CA SER A 353 10.24 23.08 1.14
C SER A 353 9.46 24.17 0.40
N PRO A 354 8.22 23.91 -0.04
CA PRO A 354 7.37 24.93 -0.65
C PRO A 354 7.09 26.06 0.36
N VAL A 355 7.34 27.30 -0.06
CA VAL A 355 7.32 28.49 0.83
C VAL A 355 5.94 29.18 0.82
N GLU A 356 5.09 28.91 -0.17
CA GLU A 356 3.79 29.57 -0.32
C GLU A 356 2.64 28.64 0.07
N GLU A 357 1.85 29.08 1.05
CA GLU A 357 0.58 28.40 1.37
C GLU A 357 -0.43 28.53 0.22
N PRO A 358 -1.02 27.42 -0.23
CA PRO A 358 -1.95 27.42 -1.35
C PRO A 358 -3.30 28.04 -0.95
N LYS A 359 -3.69 29.14 -1.62
CA LYS A 359 -4.99 29.82 -1.37
C LYS A 359 -6.16 29.07 -2.01
N LEU A 360 -7.15 28.67 -1.22
CA LEU A 360 -8.34 27.90 -1.67
C LEU A 360 -9.04 28.49 -2.91
N GLU A 361 -9.12 29.81 -2.99
CA GLU A 361 -9.74 30.57 -4.09
C GLU A 361 -9.04 30.37 -5.43
N TYR A 362 -7.71 30.23 -5.41
CA TYR A 362 -6.91 30.00 -6.61
C TYR A 362 -7.32 28.70 -7.33
N TYR A 363 -7.65 27.67 -6.55
CA TYR A 363 -8.05 26.35 -7.03
C TYR A 363 -9.56 26.22 -7.30
N GLY A 364 -10.32 27.31 -7.10
CA GLY A 364 -11.77 27.33 -7.29
C GLY A 364 -12.53 26.44 -6.30
N ILE A 365 -11.93 26.07 -5.18
CA ILE A 365 -12.53 25.21 -4.15
C ILE A 365 -13.67 25.98 -3.47
N LYS A 366 -14.87 25.38 -3.43
CA LYS A 366 -16.05 25.90 -2.72
C LYS A 366 -16.45 24.90 -1.64
N LYS A 367 -17.02 25.38 -0.54
CA LYS A 367 -17.33 24.60 0.66
C LYS A 367 -18.50 23.61 0.46
N ASP A 368 -18.34 22.47 -0.22
CA ASP A 368 -19.23 21.28 -0.11
C ASP A 368 -18.74 19.97 -0.79
N SER A 369 -19.23 18.81 -0.34
CA SER A 369 -18.70 17.43 -0.41
C SER A 369 -18.61 16.71 -1.78
N GLN A 370 -17.42 16.17 -2.13
CA GLN A 370 -17.12 15.04 -3.06
C GLN A 370 -15.63 14.61 -2.97
N ASP A 371 -15.31 13.31 -2.98
CA ASP A 371 -13.91 12.83 -2.99
C ASP A 371 -13.28 12.89 -4.40
N LEU A 372 -12.36 13.83 -4.59
CA LEU A 372 -11.61 14.06 -5.84
C LEU A 372 -10.10 13.91 -5.67
N LEU A 373 -9.62 13.44 -4.51
CA LEU A 373 -8.19 13.28 -4.23
C LEU A 373 -7.54 12.39 -5.29
N GLY A 374 -8.11 11.21 -5.53
CA GLY A 374 -7.61 10.28 -6.55
C GLY A 374 -7.65 10.82 -7.98
N LYS A 375 -8.51 11.80 -8.31
CA LYS A 375 -8.49 12.46 -9.62
C LYS A 375 -7.34 13.45 -9.73
N ALA A 376 -7.04 14.20 -8.66
CA ALA A 376 -5.90 15.10 -8.63
C ALA A 376 -4.58 14.31 -8.74
N THR A 377 -4.41 13.22 -7.98
CA THR A 377 -3.21 12.36 -8.05
C THR A 377 -2.99 11.78 -9.44
N LYS A 378 -4.04 11.21 -10.06
CA LYS A 378 -3.94 10.67 -11.43
C LYS A 378 -3.64 11.75 -12.47
N MET A 379 -4.20 12.95 -12.28
CA MET A 379 -3.96 14.07 -13.18
C MET A 379 -2.51 14.56 -13.08
N HIS A 380 -1.99 14.64 -11.85
CA HIS A 380 -0.59 14.96 -11.56
C HIS A 380 0.35 13.99 -12.27
N GLY A 381 0.20 12.68 -12.04
CA GLY A 381 1.06 11.66 -12.67
C GLY A 381 1.05 11.73 -14.21
N LYS A 382 -0.12 11.94 -14.84
CA LYS A 382 -0.22 12.11 -16.29
C LYS A 382 0.46 13.38 -16.81
N LEU A 383 0.34 14.48 -16.08
CA LEU A 383 0.94 15.76 -16.50
C LEU A 383 2.45 15.71 -16.33
N ALA A 384 2.94 15.21 -15.20
CA ALA A 384 4.36 15.03 -14.94
C ALA A 384 5.02 14.15 -16.01
N TYR A 385 4.35 13.05 -16.39
CA TYR A 385 4.79 12.19 -17.48
C TYR A 385 4.84 12.93 -18.83
N LYS A 386 3.79 13.67 -19.18
CA LYS A 386 3.70 14.41 -20.45
C LYS A 386 4.75 15.51 -20.56
N GLU A 387 4.98 16.25 -19.48
CA GLU A 387 5.96 17.34 -19.43
C GLU A 387 7.38 16.84 -19.13
N ASN A 388 7.53 15.55 -18.83
CA ASN A 388 8.78 14.92 -18.39
C ASN A 388 9.47 15.72 -17.27
N SER A 389 8.66 16.20 -16.32
CA SER A 389 9.07 17.12 -15.27
C SER A 389 8.13 17.00 -14.08
N ILE A 390 8.70 16.98 -12.88
CA ILE A 390 7.96 17.04 -11.61
C ILE A 390 7.95 18.45 -10.99
N SER A 391 8.75 19.37 -11.54
CA SER A 391 9.00 20.71 -10.98
C SER A 391 8.43 21.84 -11.84
N SER A 392 7.64 21.50 -12.88
CA SER A 392 6.99 22.51 -13.69
C SER A 392 5.91 23.22 -12.87
N LYS A 393 5.66 24.51 -13.16
CA LYS A 393 4.65 25.30 -12.42
C LYS A 393 3.27 24.62 -12.40
N LYS A 394 2.89 23.93 -13.48
CA LYS A 394 1.59 23.25 -13.56
C LYS A 394 1.53 21.97 -12.74
N VAL A 395 2.65 21.25 -12.65
CA VAL A 395 2.76 20.02 -11.85
C VAL A 395 2.79 20.36 -10.37
N GLU A 396 3.57 21.37 -9.96
CA GLU A 396 3.57 21.92 -8.60
C GLU A 396 2.21 22.46 -8.16
N ASP A 397 1.46 23.11 -9.06
CA ASP A 397 0.10 23.57 -8.79
C ASP A 397 -0.87 22.38 -8.55
N LEU A 398 -0.67 21.23 -9.21
CA LEU A 398 -1.45 20.01 -8.95
C LEU A 398 -1.04 19.31 -7.65
N ALA A 399 0.25 19.32 -7.30
CA ALA A 399 0.74 18.83 -6.01
C ALA A 399 0.15 19.68 -4.86
N SER A 400 0.17 21.00 -4.99
CA SER A 400 -0.43 21.92 -4.02
C SER A 400 -1.93 21.72 -3.86
N LEU A 401 -2.65 21.44 -4.96
CA LEU A 401 -4.06 21.08 -4.90
C LEU A 401 -4.28 19.76 -4.16
N HIS A 402 -3.42 18.76 -4.38
CA HIS A 402 -3.50 17.47 -3.69
C HIS A 402 -3.35 17.65 -2.17
N ASP A 403 -2.34 18.40 -1.73
CA ASP A 403 -2.06 18.66 -0.32
C ASP A 403 -3.25 19.32 0.38
N LEU A 404 -3.86 20.31 -0.27
CA LEU A 404 -5.10 20.93 0.24
C LEU A 404 -6.23 19.92 0.43
N ILE A 405 -6.41 18.97 -0.49
CA ILE A 405 -7.53 18.02 -0.47
C ILE A 405 -7.35 16.97 0.64
N ILE A 406 -6.12 16.61 1.02
CA ILE A 406 -5.85 15.63 2.09
C ILE A 406 -6.57 16.04 3.38
N ASP A 407 -6.51 17.32 3.76
CA ASP A 407 -7.13 17.82 4.99
C ASP A 407 -8.55 18.39 4.82
N SER A 408 -9.12 18.27 3.61
CA SER A 408 -10.44 18.83 3.26
C SER A 408 -11.56 18.34 4.19
N ALA A 409 -11.54 17.06 4.57
CA ALA A 409 -12.51 16.47 5.49
C ALA A 409 -12.48 17.10 6.90
N LYS A 410 -11.28 17.51 7.37
CA LYS A 410 -11.09 18.13 8.69
C LYS A 410 -11.40 19.64 8.67
N ASN A 411 -11.08 20.29 7.56
CA ASN A 411 -11.15 21.76 7.41
C ASN A 411 -12.46 22.23 6.77
N GLY A 412 -13.32 21.30 6.34
CA GLY A 412 -14.69 21.57 5.95
C GLY A 412 -14.88 22.17 4.56
N TYR A 413 -13.85 22.21 3.72
CA TYR A 413 -13.93 22.54 2.29
C TYR A 413 -13.80 21.26 1.45
N THR A 414 -14.12 21.31 0.16
CA THR A 414 -13.94 20.15 -0.74
C THR A 414 -13.86 20.60 -2.19
N LEU A 415 -13.09 19.88 -3.02
CA LEU A 415 -13.00 20.17 -4.45
C LEU A 415 -14.26 19.63 -5.16
N THR A 416 -14.92 20.44 -5.98
CA THR A 416 -16.01 19.97 -6.86
C THR A 416 -15.47 19.59 -8.24
N LEU A 417 -16.15 18.70 -8.96
CA LEU A 417 -15.73 18.32 -10.31
C LEU A 417 -15.71 19.51 -11.27
N SER A 418 -16.64 20.46 -11.09
CA SER A 418 -16.69 21.70 -11.86
C SER A 418 -15.47 22.59 -11.56
N SER A 419 -15.14 22.77 -10.29
CA SER A 419 -13.95 23.50 -9.84
C SER A 419 -12.66 22.89 -10.37
N PHE A 420 -12.52 21.56 -10.26
CA PHE A 420 -11.37 20.84 -10.80
C PHE A 420 -11.23 21.02 -12.30
N ASN A 421 -12.31 20.81 -13.06
CA ASN A 421 -12.30 20.98 -14.51
C ASN A 421 -11.99 22.43 -14.91
N ASN A 422 -12.49 23.40 -14.14
CA ASN A 422 -12.21 24.82 -14.35
C ASN A 422 -10.72 25.14 -14.08
N PHE A 423 -10.16 24.65 -12.98
CA PHE A 423 -8.74 24.76 -12.67
C PHE A 423 -7.87 24.16 -13.78
N VAL A 424 -8.13 22.91 -14.18
CA VAL A 424 -7.38 22.21 -15.24
C VAL A 424 -7.45 22.97 -16.57
N ARG A 425 -8.64 23.46 -16.97
CA ARG A 425 -8.84 24.12 -18.26
C ARG A 425 -8.35 25.57 -18.28
N LYS A 426 -8.73 26.37 -17.27
CA LYS A 426 -8.50 27.82 -17.26
C LYS A 426 -7.21 28.24 -16.59
N LYS A 427 -6.73 27.50 -15.57
CA LYS A 427 -5.48 27.81 -14.87
C LYS A 427 -4.29 27.05 -15.45
N LEU A 428 -4.40 25.73 -15.62
CA LEU A 428 -3.31 24.92 -16.20
C LEU A 428 -3.26 24.97 -17.74
N GLY A 429 -4.33 25.44 -18.39
CA GLY A 429 -4.41 25.54 -19.85
C GLY A 429 -4.48 24.20 -20.56
N ILE A 430 -4.87 23.12 -19.87
CA ILE A 430 -4.92 21.76 -20.43
C ILE A 430 -6.27 21.59 -21.14
N LYS A 431 -6.23 21.47 -22.47
CA LYS A 431 -7.40 21.18 -23.31
C LYS A 431 -7.50 19.67 -23.55
N GLY A 432 -8.62 19.06 -23.12
CA GLY A 432 -8.87 17.62 -23.29
C GLY A 432 -8.29 16.73 -22.18
N SER A 433 -8.44 15.41 -22.34
CA SER A 433 -7.86 14.43 -21.41
C SER A 433 -6.38 14.20 -21.75
N LEU A 434 -5.52 14.13 -20.74
CA LEU A 434 -4.16 13.63 -20.93
C LEU A 434 -4.18 12.10 -21.14
N TYR A 435 -3.30 11.66 -22.05
CA TYR A 435 -3.06 10.25 -22.31
C TYR A 435 -2.52 9.55 -21.06
N LYS A 436 -2.73 8.24 -21.00
CA LYS A 436 -2.17 7.38 -19.97
C LYS A 436 -0.64 7.26 -20.20
N PRO A 437 0.20 7.25 -19.15
CA PRO A 437 1.63 6.96 -19.31
C PRO A 437 1.84 5.60 -19.99
N ALA A 438 2.86 5.48 -20.84
CA ALA A 438 3.05 4.24 -21.60
C ALA A 438 3.41 3.08 -20.66
N TYR A 439 4.28 3.29 -19.66
CA TYR A 439 4.62 2.26 -18.65
C TYR A 439 3.41 1.56 -18.02
N GLU A 440 2.29 2.25 -17.81
CA GLU A 440 1.09 1.65 -17.22
C GLU A 440 0.36 0.68 -18.17
N SER A 441 0.63 0.74 -19.47
CA SER A 441 0.17 -0.25 -20.46
C SER A 441 1.09 -1.47 -20.50
N TRP A 442 2.39 -1.27 -20.27
CA TRP A 442 3.40 -2.34 -20.22
C TRP A 442 3.35 -3.16 -18.91
N MET A 443 2.86 -2.57 -17.81
CA MET A 443 2.66 -3.26 -16.53
C MET A 443 1.30 -3.98 -16.37
N ASN A 444 0.45 -4.06 -17.41
CA ASN A 444 -0.88 -4.67 -17.28
C ASN A 444 -0.91 -6.09 -17.90
N PRO A 445 -1.13 -7.17 -17.13
CA PRO A 445 -1.00 -8.54 -17.61
C PRO A 445 -2.13 -8.99 -18.55
N LYS A 446 -3.17 -8.16 -18.76
CA LYS A 446 -4.31 -8.49 -19.62
C LYS A 446 -4.02 -8.44 -21.12
N THR A 447 -2.90 -7.86 -21.53
CA THR A 447 -2.56 -7.62 -22.95
C THR A 447 -1.18 -8.15 -23.25
N ASP A 448 -0.99 -9.47 -23.32
CA ASP A 448 0.26 -10.07 -23.84
C ASP A 448 0.42 -9.88 -25.36
N SER A 449 -0.61 -9.38 -26.07
CA SER A 449 -0.46 -8.87 -27.42
C SER A 449 0.24 -7.50 -27.42
N THR A 450 1.21 -7.32 -28.32
CA THR A 450 1.81 -6.01 -28.63
C THR A 450 0.82 -5.07 -29.32
N ILE A 451 -0.27 -5.62 -29.85
CA ILE A 451 -1.32 -4.90 -30.58
C ILE A 451 -2.10 -4.00 -29.59
N GLY A 452 -1.91 -2.68 -29.69
CA GLY A 452 -2.64 -1.66 -28.92
C GLY A 452 -1.91 -1.10 -27.70
N ARG A 453 -0.65 -1.47 -27.45
CA ARG A 453 0.20 -0.83 -26.41
C ARG A 453 0.64 0.56 -26.87
N LEU A 454 0.74 1.50 -25.93
CA LEU A 454 1.29 2.83 -26.23
C LEU A 454 2.80 2.72 -26.43
N GLU A 455 3.31 3.41 -27.46
CA GLU A 455 4.76 3.49 -27.70
C GLU A 455 5.46 4.13 -26.48
N PRO A 456 6.50 3.50 -25.93
CA PRO A 456 7.28 4.05 -24.83
C PRO A 456 7.97 5.36 -25.17
N ASN A 457 7.89 6.32 -24.25
CA ASN A 457 8.66 7.55 -24.29
C ASN A 457 10.00 7.35 -23.58
N LEU A 458 11.05 6.94 -24.30
CA LEU A 458 12.39 6.71 -23.74
C LEU A 458 13.05 7.98 -23.13
N LYS A 459 12.48 9.17 -23.36
CA LYS A 459 12.89 10.38 -22.62
C LYS A 459 12.41 10.35 -21.17
N HIS A 460 11.29 9.67 -20.90
CA HIS A 460 10.75 9.47 -19.56
C HIS A 460 11.45 8.30 -18.87
N ILE A 461 11.96 8.53 -17.66
CA ILE A 461 12.82 7.55 -17.00
C ILE A 461 12.11 6.23 -16.67
N THR A 462 10.86 6.27 -16.22
CA THR A 462 10.11 5.05 -15.93
C THR A 462 9.89 4.20 -17.18
N ASP A 463 9.67 4.83 -18.32
CA ASP A 463 9.52 4.11 -19.59
C ASP A 463 10.86 3.56 -20.07
N TYR A 464 11.91 4.39 -20.03
CA TYR A 464 13.28 4.01 -20.32
C TYR A 464 13.69 2.76 -19.54
N LEU A 465 13.50 2.77 -18.23
CA LEU A 465 13.83 1.66 -17.33
C LEU A 465 12.99 0.40 -17.58
N LEU A 466 11.80 0.54 -18.17
CA LEU A 466 10.91 -0.58 -18.46
C LEU A 466 11.10 -1.18 -19.86
N VAL A 467 11.66 -0.41 -20.81
CA VAL A 467 11.61 -0.70 -22.25
C VAL A 467 12.99 -0.84 -22.88
N GLU A 468 14.01 -0.13 -22.38
CA GLU A 468 15.36 -0.23 -22.95
C GLU A 468 16.03 -1.56 -22.54
N ASP A 469 15.71 -2.57 -23.35
CA ASP A 469 16.35 -3.86 -23.50
C ASP A 469 16.58 -4.66 -22.21
N ARG A 470 15.50 -5.32 -21.78
CA ARG A 470 15.62 -6.59 -21.02
C ARG A 470 16.10 -7.71 -21.96
N GLN A 471 17.28 -7.56 -22.56
CA GLN A 471 18.14 -8.71 -22.78
C GLN A 471 18.78 -9.03 -21.43
N VAL A 472 17.96 -9.60 -20.55
CA VAL A 472 18.51 -10.58 -19.63
C VAL A 472 19.09 -11.60 -20.58
N ASP A 473 20.38 -11.87 -20.46
CA ASP A 473 21.10 -12.89 -21.23
C ASP A 473 20.53 -14.26 -20.80
N ILE A 474 19.25 -14.49 -21.11
CA ILE A 474 18.59 -15.77 -20.99
C ILE A 474 19.29 -16.58 -22.06
N ASP A 475 20.05 -17.57 -21.61
CA ASP A 475 20.79 -18.47 -22.48
C ASP A 475 19.91 -18.81 -23.70
N PRO A 476 20.37 -18.51 -24.93
CA PRO A 476 19.61 -18.78 -26.15
C PRO A 476 19.06 -20.22 -26.20
N ILE A 477 19.76 -21.15 -25.57
CA ILE A 477 19.34 -22.55 -25.40
C ILE A 477 18.04 -22.64 -24.61
N VAL A 478 17.90 -21.93 -23.49
CA VAL A 478 16.68 -21.90 -22.68
C VAL A 478 15.51 -21.34 -23.48
N VAL A 479 15.73 -20.24 -24.21
CA VAL A 479 14.69 -19.62 -25.05
C VAL A 479 14.21 -20.59 -26.13
N ASP A 480 15.14 -21.27 -26.80
CA ASP A 480 14.82 -22.24 -27.84
C ASP A 480 14.10 -23.47 -27.28
N VAL A 481 14.55 -24.00 -26.13
CA VAL A 481 13.91 -25.12 -25.43
C VAL A 481 12.46 -24.79 -25.07
N LEU A 482 12.21 -23.62 -24.49
CA LEU A 482 10.85 -23.20 -24.11
C LEU A 482 9.97 -22.90 -25.32
N ARG A 483 10.53 -22.32 -26.39
CA ARG A 483 9.79 -22.08 -27.64
C ARG A 483 9.38 -23.42 -28.28
N ARG A 484 10.28 -24.41 -28.27
CA ARG A 484 10.00 -25.74 -28.78
C ARG A 484 8.97 -26.47 -27.92
N LEU A 485 9.10 -26.42 -26.59
CA LEU A 485 8.14 -26.97 -25.65
C LEU A 485 6.72 -26.45 -25.93
N ASN A 486 6.55 -25.14 -26.09
CA ASN A 486 5.24 -24.56 -26.39
C ASN A 486 4.65 -25.07 -27.71
N LYS A 487 5.50 -25.26 -28.73
CA LYS A 487 5.06 -25.82 -30.02
C LYS A 487 4.62 -27.28 -29.87
N ASP A 488 5.44 -28.10 -29.21
CA ASP A 488 5.15 -29.52 -29.02
C ASP A 488 3.90 -29.73 -28.14
N LEU A 489 3.69 -28.88 -27.12
CA LEU A 489 2.47 -28.90 -26.31
C LEU A 489 1.23 -28.44 -27.08
N ALA A 490 1.36 -27.54 -28.07
CA ALA A 490 0.24 -27.17 -28.93
C ALA A 490 -0.27 -28.38 -29.75
N ASP A 491 0.65 -29.24 -30.22
CA ASP A 491 0.32 -30.47 -30.92
C ASP A 491 -0.35 -31.49 -29.97
N VAL A 492 0.16 -31.65 -28.74
CA VAL A 492 -0.50 -32.44 -27.68
C VAL A 492 -1.92 -31.92 -27.40
N ASN A 493 -2.08 -30.59 -27.38
CA ASN A 493 -3.35 -29.94 -27.10
C ASN A 493 -4.39 -30.15 -28.20
N PHE A 494 -3.96 -30.25 -29.45
CA PHE A 494 -4.81 -30.59 -30.58
C PHE A 494 -5.45 -31.98 -30.39
N ILE A 495 -4.70 -32.97 -29.90
CA ILE A 495 -5.19 -34.32 -29.62
C ILE A 495 -6.27 -34.32 -28.52
N GLY A 496 -6.11 -33.45 -27.51
CA GLY A 496 -7.07 -33.28 -26.41
C GLY A 496 -8.32 -32.46 -26.75
N ASN A 497 -8.39 -31.82 -27.93
CA ASN A 497 -9.54 -31.01 -28.31
C ASN A 497 -10.60 -31.85 -29.03
N SER A 498 -11.72 -32.11 -28.35
CA SER A 498 -12.94 -32.65 -28.95
C SER A 498 -14.12 -31.74 -28.62
N ALA A 499 -14.91 -31.37 -29.63
CA ALA A 499 -16.09 -30.53 -29.49
C ALA A 499 -17.36 -31.32 -29.07
N GLU A 500 -17.29 -32.66 -29.06
CA GLU A 500 -18.43 -33.53 -28.80
C GLU A 500 -18.44 -34.04 -27.35
N LYS A 501 -19.64 -34.25 -26.79
CA LYS A 501 -19.81 -34.93 -25.50
C LYS A 501 -19.38 -36.39 -25.65
N MET A 502 -18.25 -36.75 -25.06
CA MET A 502 -17.68 -38.10 -25.13
C MET A 502 -18.24 -39.03 -24.05
N THR A 503 -18.34 -40.33 -24.37
CA THR A 503 -18.57 -41.38 -23.37
C THR A 503 -17.35 -41.56 -22.46
N LYS A 504 -17.55 -42.21 -21.31
CA LYS A 504 -16.47 -42.44 -20.35
C LYS A 504 -15.33 -43.29 -20.94
N GLU A 505 -15.64 -44.31 -21.76
CA GLU A 505 -14.60 -45.10 -22.45
C GLU A 505 -13.84 -44.26 -23.49
N ALA A 506 -14.55 -43.48 -24.30
CA ALA A 506 -13.94 -42.62 -25.32
C ALA A 506 -13.03 -41.56 -24.70
N TYR A 507 -13.45 -40.97 -23.57
CA TYR A 507 -12.64 -40.01 -22.82
C TYR A 507 -11.35 -40.65 -22.28
N THR A 508 -11.44 -41.89 -21.78
CA THR A 508 -10.26 -42.63 -21.29
C THR A 508 -9.26 -42.91 -22.41
N ILE A 509 -9.74 -43.29 -23.60
CA ILE A 509 -8.90 -43.52 -24.77
C ILE A 509 -8.22 -42.22 -25.22
N GLN A 510 -8.96 -41.11 -25.27
CA GLN A 510 -8.39 -39.81 -25.62
C GLN A 510 -7.36 -39.35 -24.60
N ALA A 511 -7.67 -39.49 -23.31
CA ALA A 511 -6.74 -39.16 -22.23
C ALA A 511 -5.43 -39.95 -22.33
N ASN A 512 -5.49 -41.25 -22.66
CA ASN A 512 -4.28 -42.06 -22.87
C ASN A 512 -3.46 -41.55 -24.07
N ARG A 513 -4.10 -41.18 -25.19
CA ARG A 513 -3.40 -40.60 -26.35
C ARG A 513 -2.73 -39.27 -26.02
N VAL A 514 -3.40 -38.43 -25.23
CA VAL A 514 -2.84 -37.16 -24.76
C VAL A 514 -1.66 -37.43 -23.81
N LEU A 515 -1.79 -38.40 -22.89
CA LEU A 515 -0.72 -38.79 -21.98
C LEU A 515 0.51 -39.35 -22.72
N GLU A 516 0.31 -40.21 -23.72
CA GLU A 516 1.38 -40.74 -24.57
C GLU A 516 2.12 -39.61 -25.29
N SER A 517 1.38 -38.71 -25.94
CA SER A 517 1.96 -37.58 -26.66
C SER A 517 2.64 -36.58 -25.71
N TYR A 518 2.06 -36.29 -24.55
CA TYR A 518 2.65 -35.45 -23.50
C TYR A 518 3.95 -36.03 -22.92
N THR A 519 3.98 -37.36 -22.72
CA THR A 519 5.17 -38.05 -22.19
C THR A 519 6.33 -38.01 -23.18
N ALA A 520 6.02 -38.08 -24.49
CA ALA A 520 7.01 -38.00 -25.57
C ALA A 520 7.68 -36.62 -25.71
N VAL A 521 7.11 -35.55 -25.11
CA VAL A 521 7.72 -34.22 -25.15
C VAL A 521 8.97 -34.15 -24.27
N GLN A 522 10.13 -33.99 -24.92
CA GLN A 522 11.47 -33.93 -24.34
C GLN A 522 12.17 -32.62 -24.75
N PRO A 523 13.14 -32.10 -23.97
CA PRO A 523 13.79 -30.85 -24.30
C PRO A 523 14.71 -31.05 -25.51
N ILE A 524 14.81 -30.02 -26.34
CA ILE A 524 15.89 -29.96 -27.34
C ILE A 524 17.22 -29.65 -26.66
N TYR A 525 18.33 -29.90 -27.36
CA TYR A 525 19.68 -29.78 -26.80
C TYR A 525 19.86 -30.60 -25.52
N ALA A 526 19.36 -31.84 -25.50
CA ALA A 526 19.43 -32.71 -24.32
C ALA A 526 20.86 -32.92 -23.80
N GLU A 527 21.88 -32.84 -24.67
CA GLU A 527 23.29 -32.97 -24.30
C GLU A 527 23.91 -31.67 -23.74
N ASP A 528 23.18 -30.55 -23.80
CA ASP A 528 23.65 -29.29 -23.23
C ASP A 528 23.72 -29.36 -21.70
N ARG A 529 24.75 -28.72 -21.13
CA ARG A 529 25.02 -28.77 -19.69
C ARG A 529 23.82 -28.28 -18.87
N LEU A 530 23.14 -27.22 -19.31
CA LEU A 530 22.03 -26.62 -18.58
C LEU A 530 20.79 -27.52 -18.65
N VAL A 531 20.51 -28.08 -19.83
CA VAL A 531 19.39 -29.02 -20.04
C VAL A 531 19.62 -30.35 -19.31
N GLN A 532 20.87 -30.84 -19.24
CA GLN A 532 21.24 -32.02 -18.46
C GLN A 532 20.93 -31.85 -16.98
N GLU A 533 21.19 -30.67 -16.40
CA GLU A 533 20.80 -30.39 -15.01
C GLU A 533 19.28 -30.48 -14.82
N TRP A 534 18.48 -29.99 -15.78
CA TRP A 534 17.02 -30.07 -15.70
C TRP A 534 16.45 -31.49 -15.78
N LEU A 535 17.21 -32.42 -16.36
CA LEU A 535 16.82 -33.82 -16.50
C LEU A 535 17.19 -34.66 -15.26
N LYS A 536 18.05 -34.16 -14.37
CA LYS A 536 18.44 -34.87 -13.14
C LYS A 536 17.29 -34.98 -12.16
N ARG A 537 17.16 -36.15 -11.54
CA ARG A 537 16.20 -36.39 -10.46
C ARG A 537 16.90 -36.32 -9.11
N THR A 538 16.33 -35.57 -8.18
CA THR A 538 16.81 -35.48 -6.79
C THR A 538 16.54 -36.77 -6.01
N THR A 539 15.41 -37.44 -6.29
CA THR A 539 15.08 -38.77 -5.75
C THR A 539 14.43 -39.63 -6.85
N PRO A 540 14.44 -40.98 -6.73
CA PRO A 540 13.88 -41.86 -7.76
C PRO A 540 12.40 -41.61 -8.08
N ASN A 541 11.63 -41.06 -7.13
CA ASN A 541 10.18 -40.86 -7.26
C ASN A 541 9.77 -39.40 -7.52
N SER A 542 10.71 -38.44 -7.41
CA SER A 542 10.43 -37.02 -7.65
C SER A 542 10.53 -36.67 -9.14
N PRO A 543 9.64 -35.80 -9.64
CA PRO A 543 9.80 -35.24 -10.98
C PRO A 543 11.09 -34.42 -11.08
N ASN A 544 11.69 -34.37 -12.28
CA ASN A 544 12.81 -33.47 -12.56
C ASN A 544 12.31 -32.09 -13.02
N THR A 545 13.20 -31.10 -13.09
CA THR A 545 12.85 -29.71 -13.44
C THR A 545 12.16 -29.62 -14.80
N TRP A 546 12.59 -30.41 -15.79
CA TRP A 546 11.91 -30.46 -17.09
C TRP A 546 10.45 -30.92 -16.98
N GLU A 547 10.18 -31.97 -16.21
CA GLU A 547 8.83 -32.50 -15.99
C GLU A 547 7.92 -31.47 -15.29
N LEU A 548 8.47 -30.69 -14.35
CA LEU A 548 7.74 -29.63 -13.65
C LEU A 548 7.43 -28.43 -14.55
N ILE A 549 8.41 -27.96 -15.33
CA ILE A 549 8.23 -26.89 -16.33
C ILE A 549 7.18 -27.31 -17.36
N LYS A 550 7.29 -28.53 -17.90
CA LYS A 550 6.36 -29.09 -18.88
C LYS A 550 4.95 -29.20 -18.32
N ALA A 551 4.79 -29.72 -17.09
CA ALA A 551 3.49 -29.86 -16.44
C ALA A 551 2.80 -28.51 -16.23
N SER A 552 3.56 -27.51 -15.81
CA SER A 552 3.02 -26.19 -15.52
C SER A 552 2.66 -25.42 -16.81
N ALA A 553 3.48 -25.54 -17.86
CA ALA A 553 3.16 -25.01 -19.19
C ALA A 553 1.89 -25.66 -19.77
N PHE A 554 1.75 -26.98 -19.66
CA PHE A 554 0.57 -27.71 -20.11
C PHE A 554 -0.70 -27.34 -19.34
N TYR A 555 -0.58 -27.15 -18.02
CA TYR A 555 -1.68 -26.69 -17.17
C TYR A 555 -2.15 -25.28 -17.54
N PHE A 556 -1.23 -24.33 -17.77
CA PHE A 556 -1.58 -22.94 -18.07
C PHE A 556 -2.42 -22.82 -19.35
N ASP A 557 -2.10 -23.60 -20.39
CA ASP A 557 -2.85 -23.58 -21.65
C ASP A 557 -4.26 -24.19 -21.48
N LYS A 558 -4.39 -25.27 -20.70
CA LYS A 558 -5.67 -26.00 -20.51
C LYS A 558 -6.54 -25.52 -19.35
N HIS A 559 -6.01 -24.76 -18.40
CA HIS A 559 -6.71 -24.27 -17.19
C HIS A 559 -8.01 -23.52 -17.52
N ARG A 560 -8.11 -22.92 -18.71
CA ARG A 560 -9.27 -22.11 -19.12
C ARG A 560 -10.45 -22.94 -19.65
N THR A 561 -10.25 -24.19 -20.07
CA THR A 561 -11.29 -24.96 -20.78
C THR A 561 -11.37 -26.45 -20.43
N GLN A 562 -10.32 -27.09 -19.89
CA GLN A 562 -10.26 -28.56 -19.70
C GLN A 562 -9.46 -28.99 -18.45
N LEU A 563 -9.81 -28.44 -17.28
CA LEU A 563 -9.11 -28.69 -16.00
C LEU A 563 -8.92 -30.20 -15.68
N THR A 564 -9.95 -31.02 -15.90
CA THR A 564 -9.93 -32.46 -15.58
C THR A 564 -8.87 -33.22 -16.37
N LEU A 565 -8.66 -32.87 -17.65
CA LEU A 565 -7.67 -33.54 -18.50
C LEU A 565 -6.24 -33.18 -18.05
N ALA A 566 -6.00 -31.92 -17.69
CA ALA A 566 -4.70 -31.47 -17.21
C ALA A 566 -4.26 -32.21 -15.93
N PHE A 567 -5.17 -32.36 -14.96
CA PHE A 567 -4.89 -33.12 -13.74
C PHE A 567 -4.77 -34.63 -13.97
N LEU A 568 -5.44 -35.18 -14.98
CA LEU A 568 -5.31 -36.61 -15.30
C LEU A 568 -3.96 -36.94 -15.96
N VAL A 569 -3.40 -36.01 -16.74
CA VAL A 569 -2.15 -36.20 -17.50
C VAL A 569 -0.91 -35.77 -16.69
N ALA A 570 -0.97 -34.64 -15.99
CA ALA A 570 0.17 -34.04 -15.29
C ALA A 570 -0.07 -33.86 -13.78
N GLY A 571 -1.09 -34.54 -13.22
CA GLY A 571 -1.52 -34.33 -11.84
C GLY A 571 -0.46 -34.62 -10.79
N LYS A 572 0.44 -35.57 -11.04
CA LYS A 572 1.53 -35.90 -10.12
C LYS A 572 2.47 -34.69 -9.99
N GLU A 573 2.96 -34.18 -11.11
CA GLU A 573 3.87 -33.03 -11.21
C GLU A 573 3.20 -31.76 -10.68
N LEU A 574 1.93 -31.52 -11.01
CA LEU A 574 1.16 -30.37 -10.51
C LEU A 574 0.93 -30.43 -8.99
N CYS A 575 0.76 -31.62 -8.42
CA CYS A 575 0.72 -31.80 -6.97
C CYS A 575 2.07 -31.51 -6.31
N TYR A 576 3.19 -31.87 -6.96
CA TYR A 576 4.52 -31.50 -6.51
C TYR A 576 4.71 -29.98 -6.51
N ASN A 577 4.30 -29.27 -7.57
CA ASN A 577 4.31 -27.80 -7.63
C ASN A 577 3.46 -27.16 -6.52
N LYS A 578 2.33 -27.78 -6.15
CA LYS A 578 1.43 -27.26 -5.10
C LYS A 578 1.92 -27.51 -3.67
N GLY A 579 2.67 -28.60 -3.45
CA GLY A 579 3.13 -29.01 -2.11
C GLY A 579 4.35 -28.25 -1.57
N HIS A 580 5.06 -27.51 -2.43
CA HIS A 580 6.27 -26.76 -2.08
C HIS A 580 6.06 -25.23 -2.09
N GLY A 581 4.81 -24.76 -2.19
CA GLY A 581 4.43 -23.34 -2.29
C GLY A 581 3.86 -22.71 -1.03
#